data_AF-A0A9X5X7I5-F1
#
_entry.id   AF-A0A9X5X7I5-F1
#
_cell.length_a   1.000
_cell.length_b   1.000
_cell.length_c   1.000
_cell.angle_alpha   90.00
_cell.angle_beta   90.00
_cell.angle_gamma   90.00
#
_symmetry.space_group_name_H-M   'P 1'
#
loop_
_entity.id
_entity.type
_entity.pdbx_description
1 polymer ?
#
loop_
_entity_poly.entity_id
_entity_poly.type
_entity_poly.pdbx_seq_one_letter_code
_entity_poly.pdbx_strand_id
1 'polypeptide(L)'
;MYGIVTDDVFVAGDVSRFPHPLFGYQMLSLEHWGNAVEQAEVAAHNMVSPGPLRRPHLAVPTFWSTQFGLNIKSVGVPTYSDHVV
;
A
#
# COMPACT_ATOMS: atom_id res chain seq x y z
N MET A 1 7.05 -13.10 20.47
CA MET A 1 6.62 -13.33 19.07
C MET A 1 7.89 -13.29 18.23
N TYR A 2 8.33 -14.42 17.67
CA TYR A 2 9.65 -14.58 17.04
C TYR A 2 9.54 -14.62 15.51
N GLY A 3 9.17 -13.50 14.90
CA GLY A 3 9.25 -13.35 13.45
C GLY A 3 10.68 -12.99 13.04
N ILE A 4 11.17 -13.59 11.95
CA ILE A 4 12.41 -13.19 11.27
C ILE A 4 12.06 -12.57 9.92
N VAL A 5 12.80 -11.53 9.52
CA VAL A 5 12.68 -10.98 8.16
C VAL A 5 13.29 -12.00 7.19
N THR A 6 12.62 -12.28 6.07
CA THR A 6 13.04 -13.28 5.08
C THR A 6 12.81 -12.74 3.69
N ASP A 7 13.83 -12.81 2.83
CA ASP A 7 13.83 -12.18 1.50
C ASP A 7 12.90 -12.85 0.49
N ASP A 8 12.46 -14.08 0.75
CA ASP A 8 11.60 -14.88 -0.14
C ASP A 8 10.18 -15.09 0.41
N VAL A 9 9.79 -14.27 1.41
CA VAL A 9 8.42 -14.20 1.91
C VAL A 9 7.85 -12.84 1.52
N PHE A 10 6.76 -12.86 0.74
CA PHE A 10 6.10 -11.66 0.25
C PHE A 10 4.71 -11.51 0.88
N VAL A 11 4.26 -10.26 1.04
CA VAL A 11 2.96 -9.93 1.62
C VAL A 11 2.27 -8.88 0.76
N ALA A 12 0.95 -8.98 0.63
CA ALA A 12 0.11 -8.02 -0.08
C ALA A 12 -1.28 -7.94 0.57
N GLY A 13 -1.98 -6.83 0.34
CA GLY A 13 -3.32 -6.56 0.85
C GLY A 13 -3.35 -6.03 2.28
N ASP A 14 -4.51 -6.16 2.91
CA ASP A 14 -4.88 -5.57 4.20
C ASP A 14 -3.89 -5.93 5.33
N VAL A 15 -3.37 -7.16 5.32
CA VAL A 15 -2.42 -7.65 6.32
C VAL A 15 -1.02 -7.04 6.19
N SER A 16 -0.72 -6.42 5.04
CA SER A 16 0.59 -5.81 4.79
C SER A 16 0.77 -4.53 5.61
N ARG A 17 2.03 -4.32 6.04
CA ARG A 17 2.48 -3.02 6.54
C ARG A 17 3.77 -2.65 5.83
N PHE A 18 3.81 -1.49 5.17
CA PHE A 18 4.91 -1.15 4.25
C PHE A 18 5.36 0.30 4.42
N PRO A 19 6.66 0.61 4.22
CA PRO A 19 7.15 1.97 4.24
C PRO A 19 6.82 2.66 2.92
N HIS A 20 6.31 3.89 2.97
CA HIS A 20 5.96 4.64 1.76
C HIS A 20 6.69 5.99 1.68
N PRO A 21 7.42 6.30 0.59
CA PRO A 21 8.30 7.45 0.52
C PRO A 21 7.58 8.80 0.56
N LEU A 22 6.37 8.91 -0.02
CA LEU A 22 5.57 10.14 0.04
C LEU A 22 5.11 10.50 1.47
N PHE A 23 5.19 9.55 2.40
CA PHE A 23 4.71 9.70 3.78
C PHE A 23 5.86 9.58 4.78
N GLY A 24 7.07 10.00 4.37
CA GLY A 24 8.26 10.03 5.23
C GLY A 24 8.75 8.64 5.63
N TYR A 25 8.53 7.62 4.79
CA TYR A 25 8.83 6.21 5.08
C TYR A 25 8.14 5.64 6.33
N GLN A 26 7.07 6.29 6.78
CA GLN A 26 6.21 5.73 7.81
C GLN A 26 5.57 4.43 7.32
N MET A 27 5.39 3.51 8.26
CA MET A 27 4.84 2.18 8.00
C MET A 27 3.31 2.24 7.94
N LEU A 28 2.76 2.19 6.72
CA LEU A 28 1.32 2.24 6.45
C LEU A 28 0.71 0.83 6.38
N SER A 29 -0.56 0.73 6.76
CA SER A 29 -1.44 -0.40 6.48
C SER A 29 -2.74 0.16 5.92
N LEU A 30 -3.23 -0.42 4.82
CA LEU A 30 -4.34 0.14 4.03
C LEU A 30 -5.28 -0.99 3.60
N GLU A 31 -6.53 -0.90 4.06
CA GLU A 31 -7.61 -1.86 3.75
C GLU A 31 -8.41 -1.38 2.55
N HIS A 32 -7.71 -1.06 1.46
CA HIS A 32 -8.32 -0.54 0.23
C HIS A 32 -8.19 -1.56 -0.90
N TRP A 33 -9.28 -1.77 -1.64
CA TRP A 33 -9.28 -2.70 -2.77
C TRP A 33 -8.18 -2.40 -3.79
N GLY A 34 -8.00 -1.12 -4.16
CA GLY A 34 -6.95 -0.72 -5.10
C GLY A 34 -5.55 -1.05 -4.58
N ASN A 35 -5.28 -0.78 -3.30
CA ASN A 35 -4.01 -1.11 -2.66
C ASN A 35 -3.74 -2.63 -2.69
N ALA A 36 -4.76 -3.45 -2.42
CA ALA A 36 -4.60 -4.91 -2.46
C ALA A 36 -4.22 -5.42 -3.86
N VAL A 37 -4.87 -4.89 -4.91
CA VAL A 37 -4.55 -5.23 -6.31
C VAL A 37 -3.14 -4.80 -6.69
N GLU A 38 -2.79 -3.54 -6.44
CA GLU A 38 -1.47 -3.00 -6.81
C GLU A 38 -0.33 -3.70 -6.06
N GLN A 39 -0.51 -3.99 -4.77
CA GLN A 39 0.46 -4.76 -4.00
C GLN A 39 0.59 -6.20 -4.51
N ALA A 40 -0.51 -6.84 -4.93
CA ALA A 40 -0.44 -8.18 -5.50
C ALA A 40 0.39 -8.20 -6.79
N GLU A 41 0.25 -7.19 -7.66
CA GLU A 41 1.09 -7.04 -8.85
C GLU A 41 2.57 -6.85 -8.51
N VAL A 42 2.88 -6.05 -7.48
CA VAL A 42 4.26 -5.85 -7.03
C VAL A 42 4.83 -7.13 -6.42
N ALA A 43 4.08 -7.79 -5.55
CA ALA A 43 4.49 -9.03 -4.90
C ALA A 43 4.73 -10.15 -5.93
N ALA A 44 3.80 -10.36 -6.86
CA ALA A 44 3.93 -11.36 -7.91
C ALA A 44 5.14 -11.10 -8.81
N HIS A 45 5.36 -9.84 -9.23
CA HIS A 45 6.56 -9.45 -9.98
C HIS A 45 7.84 -9.78 -9.19
N ASN A 46 7.87 -9.46 -7.89
CA ASN A 46 9.05 -9.66 -7.05
C ASN A 46 9.34 -11.14 -6.73
N MET A 47 8.30 -11.99 -6.69
CA MET A 47 8.45 -13.44 -6.52
C MET A 47 9.22 -14.09 -7.67
N VAL A 48 9.05 -13.58 -8.90
CA VAL A 48 9.69 -14.15 -10.11
C VAL A 48 10.93 -13.36 -10.56
N SER A 49 11.24 -12.26 -9.88
CA SER A 49 12.37 -11.37 -10.25
C SER A 49 13.58 -11.57 -9.34
N PRO A 50 14.80 -11.67 -9.90
CA PRO A 50 16.02 -11.64 -9.10
C PRO A 50 16.18 -10.28 -8.40
N GLY A 51 16.87 -10.26 -7.26
CA GLY A 51 16.97 -9.11 -6.35
C GLY A 51 17.05 -7.72 -7.01
N PRO A 52 18.00 -7.46 -7.93
CA PRO A 52 18.13 -6.16 -8.59
C PRO A 52 16.96 -5.74 -9.49
N LEU A 53 16.10 -6.68 -9.88
CA LEU A 53 14.92 -6.45 -10.74
C LEU A 53 13.60 -6.38 -9.93
N ARG A 54 13.67 -6.54 -8.60
CA ARG A 54 12.51 -6.35 -7.73
C ARG A 54 12.12 -4.87 -7.70
N ARG A 55 10.83 -4.58 -7.70
CA ARG A 55 10.26 -3.22 -7.72
C ARG A 55 9.58 -2.87 -6.38
N PRO A 56 9.66 -1.61 -5.93
CA PRO A 56 8.94 -1.14 -4.76
C PRO A 56 7.43 -0.94 -5.05
N HIS A 57 6.62 -0.97 -3.99
CA HIS A 57 5.23 -0.49 -4.02
C HIS A 57 5.22 1.02 -3.76
N LEU A 58 4.78 1.82 -4.73
CA LEU A 58 4.84 3.30 -4.71
C LEU A 58 3.50 3.98 -5.03
N ALA A 59 2.42 3.20 -5.06
CA ALA A 59 1.13 3.73 -5.44
C ALA A 59 0.58 4.69 -4.37
N VAL A 60 0.03 5.81 -4.82
CA VAL A 60 -0.64 6.76 -3.94
C VAL A 60 -1.92 6.10 -3.42
N PRO A 61 -2.14 6.04 -2.09
CA PRO A 61 -3.35 5.46 -1.53
C PRO A 61 -4.61 6.11 -2.13
N THR A 62 -5.53 5.27 -2.60
CA THR A 62 -6.84 5.72 -3.06
C THR A 62 -7.93 4.85 -2.47
N PHE A 63 -9.09 5.45 -2.21
CA PHE A 63 -10.29 4.70 -1.86
C PHE A 63 -11.54 5.42 -2.38
N TRP A 64 -12.64 4.69 -2.39
CA TRP A 64 -13.95 5.25 -2.63
C TRP A 64 -14.97 4.63 -1.68
N SER A 65 -16.05 5.36 -1.46
CA SER A 65 -17.22 4.89 -0.74
C SER A 65 -18.47 5.38 -1.45
N THR A 66 -19.48 4.52 -1.54
CA THR A 66 -20.79 4.88 -2.07
C THR A 66 -21.79 4.87 -0.93
N GLN A 67 -22.35 6.04 -0.62
CA GLN A 67 -23.27 6.22 0.49
C GLN A 67 -24.46 7.07 0.02
N PHE A 68 -25.68 6.56 0.19
CA PHE A 68 -26.91 7.29 -0.17
C PHE A 68 -26.95 7.85 -1.60
N GLY A 69 -26.37 7.12 -2.57
CA GLY A 69 -26.27 7.57 -3.96
C GLY A 69 -25.15 8.58 -4.24
N LEU A 70 -24.39 9.00 -3.22
CA LEU A 70 -23.19 9.83 -3.37
C LEU A 70 -21.96 8.94 -3.50
N ASN A 71 -21.07 9.34 -4.41
CA ASN A 71 -19.76 8.72 -4.57
C ASN A 71 -18.69 9.62 -3.95
N ILE A 72 -18.10 9.16 -2.86
CA ILE A 72 -17.00 9.82 -2.17
C ILE A 72 -15.70 9.18 -2.67
N LYS A 73 -14.76 9.99 -3.14
CA LYS A 73 -13.44 9.54 -3.59
C LYS A 73 -12.36 10.25 -2.79
N SER A 74 -11.30 9.52 -2.47
CA SER A 74 -10.16 10.06 -1.72
C SER A 74 -8.85 9.59 -2.36
N VAL A 75 -7.86 10.49 -2.30
CA VAL A 75 -6.50 10.27 -2.79
C VAL A 75 -5.54 10.80 -1.72
N GLY A 76 -4.52 10.00 -1.40
CA GLY A 76 -3.57 10.30 -0.33
C GLY A 76 -4.05 9.82 1.05
N VAL A 77 -3.37 10.32 2.09
CA VAL A 77 -3.64 9.96 3.49
C VAL A 77 -3.90 11.25 4.29
N PRO A 78 -5.13 11.51 4.76
CA PRO A 78 -5.50 12.78 5.39
C PRO A 78 -4.65 13.18 6.59
N THR A 79 -4.12 12.22 7.36
CA THR A 79 -3.26 12.52 8.52
C THR A 79 -1.93 13.19 8.15
N TYR A 80 -1.59 13.26 6.86
CA TYR A 80 -0.40 13.95 6.35
C TYR A 80 -0.71 15.31 5.73
N SER A 81 -1.95 15.81 5.85
CA SER A 81 -2.29 17.16 5.37
C SER A 81 -1.70 18.25 6.25
N ASP A 82 -1.20 19.32 5.65
CA ASP A 82 -0.76 20.51 6.40
C ASP A 82 -1.93 21.30 6.98
N HIS A 83 -3.08 21.32 6.28
CA HIS A 83 -4.29 22.03 6.67
C HIS A 83 -5.52 21.46 5.96
N VAL A 84 -6.71 21.73 6.52
CA VAL A 84 -8.01 21.35 5.96
C VAL A 84 -8.76 22.61 5.54
N VAL A 85 -9.37 22.59 4.35
CA VAL A 85 -10.16 23.68 3.75
C VAL A 85 -11.57 23.24 3.41
#